data_AF-A6R7Y6-F1
#
_entry.id   AF-A6R7Y6-F1
#
_cell.length_a   1.000
_cell.length_b   1.000
_cell.length_c   1.000
_cell.angle_alpha   90.00
_cell.angle_beta   90.00
_cell.angle_gamma   90.00
#
_symmetry.space_group_name_H-M   'P 1'
#
loop_
_entity.id
_entity.type
_entity.pdbx_description
1 polymer ?
#
loop_
_entity_poly.entity_id
_entity_poly.type
_entity_poly.pdbx_seq_one_letter_code
_entity_poly.pdbx_strand_id
1 'polypeptide(L)'
;MRKLVKQVKQRQRRISSDLNQVIRAGENLALDKEVLLIENRQLQQALNQERRRRKRGRAMGLLDSSNPSLAQFFSPAKVQSIREQMTAAEAAKKDEQARKEDAKLQHAILKEQKETDIMLQRMEREAARQAAKEQKEMDKAARAAQRQIDRELRDAKKAQEQKEKEERAAARQQSRLGGGQVARGSAAGGGGKIAGVECRRALSG
;
A
#
# COMPACT_ATOMS: atom_id res chain seq x y z
N MET A 1 6.07 62.85 18.84
CA MET A 1 5.26 62.45 20.03
C MET A 1 3.74 62.55 19.85
N ARG A 2 3.13 63.72 19.54
CA ARG A 2 1.65 63.86 19.48
C ARG A 2 0.92 62.90 18.53
N LYS A 3 1.50 62.60 17.36
CA LYS A 3 0.91 61.66 16.36
C LYS A 3 0.83 60.22 16.88
N LEU A 4 1.89 59.74 17.54
CA LEU A 4 1.95 58.40 18.15
C LEU A 4 0.88 58.24 19.24
N VAL A 5 0.72 59.23 20.12
CA VAL A 5 -0.30 59.21 21.18
C VAL A 5 -1.72 59.10 20.59
N LYS A 6 -2.01 59.79 19.48
CA LYS A 6 -3.30 59.68 18.78
C LYS A 6 -3.53 58.28 18.21
N GLN A 7 -2.52 57.68 17.58
CA GLN A 7 -2.61 56.33 17.04
C GLN A 7 -2.84 55.28 18.14
N VAL A 8 -2.13 55.40 19.27
CA VAL A 8 -2.31 54.51 20.42
C VAL A 8 -3.74 54.61 20.96
N LYS A 9 -4.26 55.84 21.17
CA LYS A 9 -5.65 56.04 21.61
C LYS A 9 -6.68 55.47 20.63
N GLN A 10 -6.45 55.61 19.32
CA GLN A 10 -7.34 55.06 18.31
C GLN A 10 -7.33 53.52 18.33
N ARG A 11 -6.14 52.90 18.43
CA ARG A 11 -6.00 51.45 18.58
C ARG A 11 -6.70 50.96 19.84
N GLN A 12 -6.52 51.65 20.96
CA GLN A 12 -7.16 51.29 22.23
C GLN A 12 -8.68 51.33 22.14
N ARG A 13 -9.26 52.32 21.44
CA ARG A 13 -10.72 52.37 21.20
C ARG A 13 -11.21 51.21 20.36
N ARG A 14 -10.48 50.83 19.30
CA ARG A 14 -10.81 49.66 18.47
C ARG A 14 -10.76 48.38 19.29
N ILE A 15 -9.65 48.15 20.00
CA ILE A 15 -9.49 46.98 20.88
C ILE A 15 -10.60 46.92 21.93
N SER A 16 -10.97 48.04 22.54
CA SER A 16 -12.07 48.09 23.50
C SER A 16 -13.43 47.75 22.87
N SER A 17 -13.69 48.23 21.65
CA SER A 17 -14.90 47.87 20.90
C SER A 17 -14.94 46.38 20.58
N ASP A 18 -13.83 45.84 20.08
CA ASP A 18 -13.71 44.42 19.71
C ASP A 18 -13.86 43.52 20.95
N LEU A 19 -13.25 43.89 22.08
CA LEU A 19 -13.41 43.18 23.36
C LEU A 19 -14.86 43.19 23.83
N ASN A 20 -15.53 44.34 23.78
CA ASN A 20 -16.94 44.43 24.14
C ASN A 20 -17.83 43.57 23.22
N GLN A 21 -17.49 43.48 21.95
CA GLN A 21 -18.20 42.61 21.01
C GLN A 21 -17.99 41.13 21.34
N VAL A 22 -16.75 40.72 21.67
CA VAL A 22 -16.44 39.35 22.09
C VAL A 22 -17.14 39.00 23.40
N ILE A 23 -17.17 39.91 24.38
CA ILE A 23 -17.89 39.70 25.65
C ILE A 23 -19.37 39.45 25.39
N ARG A 24 -20.02 40.32 24.61
CA ARG A 24 -21.45 40.15 24.25
C ARG A 24 -21.71 38.84 23.50
N ALA A 25 -20.83 38.48 22.56
CA ALA A 25 -20.95 37.22 21.85
C ALA A 25 -20.78 36.02 22.80
N GLY A 26 -19.85 36.10 23.75
CA GLY A 26 -19.66 35.07 24.78
C GLY A 26 -20.87 34.92 25.71
N GLU A 27 -21.47 36.03 26.13
CA GLU A 27 -22.70 36.05 26.94
C GLU A 27 -23.86 35.40 26.16
N ASN A 28 -24.06 35.77 24.90
CA ASN A 28 -25.10 35.18 24.06
C ASN A 28 -24.90 33.67 23.88
N LEU A 29 -23.67 33.22 23.61
CA LEU A 29 -23.35 31.80 23.48
C LEU A 29 -23.58 31.03 24.78
N ALA A 30 -23.30 31.65 25.93
CA ALA A 30 -23.58 31.04 27.23
C ALA A 30 -25.08 30.85 27.45
N LEU A 31 -25.89 31.88 27.14
CA LEU A 31 -27.36 31.81 27.22
C LEU A 31 -27.93 30.77 26.26
N ASP A 32 -27.49 30.75 25.00
CA ASP A 32 -27.93 29.77 24.01
C ASP A 32 -27.62 28.34 24.47
N LYS A 33 -26.45 28.12 25.06
CA LYS A 33 -26.08 26.81 25.62
C LYS A 33 -27.01 26.42 26.78
N GLU A 34 -27.34 27.35 27.67
CA GLU A 34 -28.27 27.07 28.78
C GLU A 34 -29.67 26.71 28.26
N VAL A 35 -30.19 27.46 27.29
CA VAL A 35 -31.47 27.17 26.62
C VAL A 35 -31.45 25.77 26.03
N LEU A 36 -30.42 25.43 25.26
CA LEU A 36 -30.27 24.10 24.66
C LEU A 36 -30.20 22.99 25.70
N LEU A 37 -29.52 23.22 26.84
CA LEU A 37 -29.46 22.24 27.92
C LEU A 37 -30.83 22.01 28.58
N ILE A 38 -31.60 23.08 28.79
CA ILE A 38 -32.96 23.00 29.33
C ILE A 38 -33.86 22.24 28.36
N GLU A 39 -33.84 22.59 27.08
CA GLU A 39 -34.63 21.92 26.04
C GLU A 39 -34.25 20.44 25.93
N ASN A 40 -32.95 20.11 25.92
CA ASN A 40 -32.51 18.72 25.86
C ASN A 40 -33.02 17.92 27.06
N ARG A 41 -32.96 18.50 28.26
CA ARG A 41 -33.52 17.87 29.47
C ARG A 41 -35.02 17.64 29.36
N GLN A 42 -35.77 18.62 28.86
CA GLN A 42 -37.22 18.50 28.65
C GLN A 42 -37.56 17.46 27.58
N LEU A 43 -36.83 17.42 26.47
CA LEU A 43 -36.99 16.42 25.41
C LEU A 43 -36.70 15.01 25.93
N GLN A 44 -35.64 14.82 26.72
CA GLN A 44 -35.36 13.54 27.35
C GLN A 44 -36.50 13.10 28.29
N GLN A 45 -37.05 14.03 29.08
CA GLN A 45 -38.20 13.75 29.94
C GLN A 45 -39.44 13.37 29.12
N ALA A 46 -39.74 14.12 28.06
CA ALA A 46 -40.86 13.86 27.16
C ALA A 46 -40.70 12.48 26.48
N LEU A 47 -39.52 12.16 25.97
CA LEU A 47 -39.22 10.84 25.40
C LEU A 47 -39.40 9.71 26.42
N ASN A 48 -38.98 9.92 27.67
CA ASN A 48 -39.15 8.91 28.72
C ASN A 48 -40.62 8.73 29.10
N GLN A 49 -41.39 9.80 29.18
CA GLN A 49 -42.83 9.74 29.40
C GLN A 49 -43.55 9.05 28.24
N GLU A 50 -43.18 9.39 27.01
CA GLU A 50 -43.73 8.78 25.80
C GLU A 50 -43.40 7.29 25.73
N ARG A 51 -42.16 6.90 26.04
CA ARG A 51 -41.78 5.48 26.17
C ARG A 51 -42.63 4.77 27.23
N ARG A 52 -42.89 5.39 28.38
CA ARG A 52 -43.77 4.84 29.42
C ARG A 52 -45.22 4.71 28.92
N ARG A 53 -45.73 5.72 28.21
CA ARG A 53 -47.07 5.70 27.61
C ARG A 53 -47.20 4.59 26.59
N ARG A 54 -46.26 4.48 25.63
CA ARG A 54 -46.24 3.40 24.64
C ARG A 54 -46.17 2.02 25.27
N LYS A 55 -45.34 1.82 26.30
CA LYS A 55 -45.29 0.54 27.04
C LYS A 55 -46.63 0.18 27.69
N ARG A 56 -47.36 1.17 28.22
CA ARG A 56 -48.68 0.96 28.87
C ARG A 56 -49.82 0.81 27.86
N GLY A 57 -49.76 1.52 26.73
CA GLY A 57 -50.77 1.54 25.68
C GLY A 57 -50.59 0.48 24.59
N ARG A 58 -49.50 -0.29 24.64
CA ARG A 58 -49.27 -1.38 23.68
C ARG A 58 -50.29 -2.49 23.95
N ALA A 59 -51.05 -2.84 22.92
CA ALA A 59 -52.01 -3.94 23.00
C ALA A 59 -51.26 -5.23 23.36
N MET A 60 -51.72 -5.86 24.45
CA MET A 60 -51.09 -7.05 25.02
C MET A 60 -51.59 -8.35 24.38
N GLY A 61 -52.52 -8.31 23.42
CA GLY A 61 -53.08 -9.52 22.80
C GLY A 61 -53.74 -10.47 23.79
N LEU A 62 -54.20 -9.95 24.92
CA LEU A 62 -54.79 -10.75 26.01
C LEU A 62 -56.18 -11.28 25.65
N LEU A 63 -56.90 -10.57 24.78
CA LEU A 63 -58.26 -10.93 24.39
C LEU A 63 -58.26 -12.14 23.46
N ASP A 64 -59.12 -13.11 23.76
CA ASP A 64 -59.48 -14.18 22.83
C ASP A 64 -60.49 -13.66 21.80
N SER A 65 -60.09 -13.65 20.53
CA SER A 65 -60.92 -13.22 19.41
C SER A 65 -62.02 -14.24 19.05
N SER A 66 -61.91 -15.48 19.53
CA SER A 66 -62.84 -16.57 19.20
C SER A 66 -64.17 -16.42 19.95
N ASN A 67 -64.15 -15.81 21.14
CA ASN A 67 -65.32 -15.60 21.98
C ASN A 67 -65.35 -14.17 22.55
N PRO A 68 -65.68 -13.17 21.72
CA PRO A 68 -65.66 -11.76 22.13
C PRO A 68 -66.83 -11.37 23.04
N SER A 69 -67.93 -12.14 23.05
CA SER A 69 -69.14 -11.85 23.83
C SER A 69 -69.08 -12.31 25.29
N LEU A 70 -68.10 -13.15 25.64
CA LEU A 70 -67.94 -13.66 27.00
C LEU A 70 -67.02 -12.75 27.82
N ALA A 71 -67.34 -12.54 29.10
CA ALA A 71 -66.44 -11.84 30.01
C ALA A 71 -65.13 -12.63 30.17
N GLN A 72 -64.00 -11.99 29.84
CA GLN A 72 -62.67 -12.60 29.93
C GLN A 72 -61.93 -12.07 31.17
N PHE A 73 -61.54 -12.98 32.06
CA PHE A 73 -60.72 -12.64 33.22
C PHE A 73 -59.24 -12.80 32.91
N PHE A 74 -58.43 -11.80 33.31
CA PHE A 74 -56.98 -11.84 33.14
C PHE A 74 -56.29 -11.99 34.49
N SER A 75 -55.64 -13.14 34.69
CA SER A 75 -54.79 -13.35 35.87
C SER A 75 -53.57 -12.41 35.84
N PRO A 76 -53.20 -11.77 36.96
CA PRO A 76 -52.02 -10.91 37.04
C PRO A 76 -50.73 -11.56 36.52
N ALA A 77 -50.54 -12.85 36.79
CA ALA A 77 -49.37 -13.61 36.31
C ALA A 77 -49.32 -13.71 34.78
N LYS A 78 -50.47 -13.95 34.12
CA LYS A 78 -50.57 -13.99 32.65
C LYS A 78 -50.32 -12.62 32.03
N VAL A 79 -50.74 -11.54 32.68
CA VAL A 79 -50.46 -10.17 32.21
C VAL A 79 -48.96 -9.86 32.30
N GLN A 80 -48.30 -10.27 33.39
CA GLN A 80 -46.87 -10.06 33.59
C GLN A 80 -46.03 -10.84 32.58
N SER A 81 -46.32 -12.12 32.35
CA SER A 81 -45.56 -12.94 31.41
C SER A 81 -45.58 -12.40 29.98
N ILE A 82 -46.73 -11.90 29.51
CA ILE A 82 -46.81 -11.28 28.17
C ILE A 82 -46.02 -9.96 28.13
N ARG A 83 -45.98 -9.19 29.23
CA ARG A 83 -45.15 -7.96 29.29
C ARG A 83 -43.68 -8.31 29.13
N GLU A 84 -43.23 -9.33 29.84
CA GLU A 84 -41.85 -9.83 29.75
C GLU A 84 -41.52 -10.32 28.33
N GLN A 85 -42.40 -11.13 27.73
CA GLN A 85 -42.22 -11.60 26.35
C GLN A 85 -42.15 -10.45 25.34
N MET A 86 -43.01 -9.43 25.49
CA MET A 86 -42.96 -8.25 24.61
C MET A 86 -41.68 -7.44 24.78
N THR A 87 -41.17 -7.30 26.01
CA THR A 87 -39.88 -6.65 26.27
C THR A 87 -38.70 -7.45 25.72
N ALA A 88 -38.72 -8.77 25.89
CA ALA A 88 -37.71 -9.66 25.35
C ALA A 88 -37.71 -9.66 23.82
N ALA A 89 -38.88 -9.65 23.18
CA ALA A 89 -39.01 -9.56 21.73
C ALA A 89 -38.52 -8.21 21.19
N GLU A 90 -38.76 -7.10 21.89
CA GLU A 90 -38.19 -5.80 21.52
C GLU A 90 -36.66 -5.77 21.68
N ALA A 91 -36.13 -6.35 22.76
CA ALA A 91 -34.69 -6.48 22.96
C ALA A 91 -34.05 -7.32 21.85
N ALA A 92 -34.62 -8.49 21.55
CA ALA A 92 -34.15 -9.37 20.47
C ALA A 92 -34.14 -8.67 19.11
N LYS A 93 -35.17 -7.86 18.79
CA LYS A 93 -35.19 -7.08 17.54
C LYS A 93 -34.07 -6.04 17.48
N LYS A 94 -33.75 -5.38 18.59
CA LYS A 94 -32.65 -4.41 18.66
C LYS A 94 -31.30 -5.10 18.52
N ASP A 95 -31.12 -6.23 19.19
CA ASP A 95 -29.89 -7.01 19.11
C ASP A 95 -29.68 -7.57 17.71
N GLU A 96 -30.75 -8.01 17.03
CA GLU A 96 -30.70 -8.44 15.63
C GLU A 96 -30.30 -7.30 14.70
N GLN A 97 -30.84 -6.08 14.92
CA GLN A 97 -30.43 -4.89 14.16
C GLN A 97 -28.95 -4.55 14.38
N ALA A 98 -28.50 -4.54 15.64
CA ALA A 98 -27.10 -4.31 15.98
C ALA A 98 -26.17 -5.32 15.31
N ARG A 99 -26.52 -6.62 15.35
CA ARG A 99 -25.75 -7.68 14.67
C ARG A 99 -25.69 -7.48 13.15
N LYS A 100 -26.77 -7.02 12.52
CA LYS A 100 -26.80 -6.71 11.07
C LYS A 100 -25.90 -5.53 10.74
N GLU A 101 -25.85 -4.51 11.58
CA GLU A 101 -24.96 -3.36 11.42
C GLU A 101 -23.50 -3.77 11.61
N ASP A 102 -23.19 -4.52 12.67
CA ASP A 102 -21.85 -5.04 12.92
C ASP A 102 -21.36 -5.93 11.78
N ALA A 103 -22.20 -6.81 11.24
CA ALA A 103 -21.84 -7.66 10.11
C ALA A 103 -21.54 -6.83 8.84
N LYS A 104 -22.26 -5.72 8.62
CA LYS A 104 -21.96 -4.79 7.51
C LYS A 104 -20.61 -4.12 7.70
N LEU A 105 -20.32 -3.68 8.93
CA LEU A 105 -19.04 -3.04 9.27
C LEU A 105 -17.88 -4.01 9.11
N GLN A 106 -18.00 -5.24 9.63
CA GLN A 106 -16.98 -6.28 9.47
C GLN A 106 -16.73 -6.61 8.00
N HIS A 107 -17.79 -6.72 7.20
CA HIS A 107 -17.64 -6.95 5.76
C HIS A 107 -16.90 -5.80 5.06
N ALA A 108 -17.18 -4.55 5.42
CA ALA A 108 -16.48 -3.38 4.88
C ALA A 108 -14.99 -3.40 5.23
N ILE A 109 -14.65 -3.67 6.49
CA ILE A 109 -13.25 -3.77 6.97
C ILE A 109 -12.50 -4.87 6.20
N LEU A 110 -13.10 -6.06 6.07
CA LEU A 110 -12.47 -7.16 5.33
C LEU A 110 -12.28 -6.84 3.85
N LYS A 111 -13.18 -6.07 3.25
CA LYS A 111 -13.06 -5.64 1.85
C LYS A 111 -11.89 -4.66 1.68
N GLU A 112 -11.80 -3.67 2.57
CA GLU A 112 -10.72 -2.68 2.56
C GLU A 112 -9.36 -3.33 2.78
N GLN A 113 -9.25 -4.25 3.74
CA GLN A 113 -8.02 -5.02 3.97
C GLN A 113 -7.58 -5.83 2.74
N LYS A 114 -8.51 -6.49 2.07
CA LYS A 114 -8.19 -7.22 0.82
C LYS A 114 -7.73 -6.28 -0.28
N GLU A 115 -8.34 -5.11 -0.40
CA GLU A 115 -7.95 -4.11 -1.40
C GLU A 115 -6.54 -3.56 -1.11
N THR A 116 -6.19 -3.30 0.15
CA THR A 116 -4.85 -2.89 0.55
C THR A 116 -3.82 -3.97 0.27
N ASP A 117 -4.13 -5.24 0.57
CA ASP A 117 -3.22 -6.36 0.32
C ASP A 117 -2.97 -6.55 -1.18
N ILE A 118 -4.01 -6.44 -2.00
CA ILE A 118 -3.90 -6.51 -3.47
C ILE A 118 -3.04 -5.34 -3.99
N MET A 119 -3.21 -4.13 -3.45
CA MET A 119 -2.41 -2.98 -3.84
C MET A 119 -0.93 -3.18 -3.49
N LEU A 120 -0.63 -3.62 -2.26
CA LEU A 120 0.74 -3.89 -1.81
C LEU A 120 1.41 -4.96 -2.68
N GLN A 121 0.71 -6.06 -2.99
CA GLN A 121 1.24 -7.09 -3.88
C GLN A 121 1.50 -6.58 -5.30
N ARG A 122 0.67 -5.66 -5.81
CA ARG A 122 0.91 -5.05 -7.13
C ARG A 122 2.15 -4.17 -7.11
N MET A 123 2.29 -3.32 -6.10
CA MET A 123 3.47 -2.47 -5.91
C MET A 123 4.75 -3.29 -5.82
N GLU A 124 4.74 -4.37 -5.03
CA GLU A 124 5.90 -5.27 -4.90
C GLU A 124 6.27 -5.94 -6.22
N ARG A 125 5.27 -6.42 -6.98
CA ARG A 125 5.50 -7.01 -8.31
C ARG A 125 6.04 -5.99 -9.30
N GLU A 126 5.58 -4.76 -9.26
CA GLU A 126 6.08 -3.68 -10.13
C GLU A 126 7.51 -3.30 -9.78
N ALA A 127 7.83 -3.16 -8.48
CA ALA A 127 9.19 -2.92 -8.01
C ALA A 127 10.15 -4.05 -8.42
N ALA A 128 9.75 -5.32 -8.25
CA ALA A 128 10.54 -6.47 -8.69
C ALA A 128 10.78 -6.48 -10.22
N ARG A 129 9.77 -6.08 -11.01
CA ARG A 129 9.92 -5.96 -12.47
C ARG A 129 10.87 -4.83 -12.86
N GLN A 130 10.84 -3.70 -12.15
CA GLN A 130 11.76 -2.59 -12.39
C GLN A 130 13.20 -2.99 -12.04
N ALA A 131 13.43 -3.56 -10.86
CA ALA A 131 14.74 -4.06 -10.45
C ALA A 131 15.29 -5.10 -11.44
N ALA A 132 14.46 -6.02 -11.93
CA ALA A 132 14.87 -7.00 -12.92
C ALA A 132 15.22 -6.38 -14.29
N LYS A 133 14.55 -5.28 -14.68
CA LYS A 133 14.91 -4.54 -15.90
C LYS A 133 16.24 -3.83 -15.74
N GLU A 134 16.43 -3.13 -14.61
CA GLU A 134 17.70 -2.44 -14.29
C GLU A 134 18.87 -3.42 -14.27
N GLN A 135 18.73 -4.56 -13.59
CA GLN A 135 19.77 -5.58 -13.56
C GLN A 135 20.11 -6.10 -14.97
N LYS A 136 19.10 -6.33 -15.81
CA LYS A 136 19.34 -6.77 -17.20
C LYS A 136 20.08 -5.73 -18.03
N GLU A 137 19.78 -4.44 -17.85
CA GLU A 137 20.50 -3.37 -18.55
C GLU A 137 21.94 -3.25 -18.06
N MET A 138 22.17 -3.37 -16.75
CA MET A 138 23.52 -3.41 -16.16
C MET A 138 24.32 -4.62 -16.67
N ASP A 139 23.73 -5.81 -16.70
CA ASP A 139 24.38 -7.03 -17.19
C ASP A 139 24.69 -6.94 -18.69
N LYS A 140 23.80 -6.35 -19.50
CA LYS A 140 24.06 -6.10 -20.92
C LYS A 140 25.23 -5.13 -21.12
N ALA A 141 25.25 -4.04 -20.36
CA ALA A 141 26.33 -3.06 -20.41
C ALA A 141 27.67 -3.68 -20.00
N ALA A 142 27.70 -4.45 -18.90
CA ALA A 142 28.88 -5.17 -18.45
C ALA A 142 29.39 -6.17 -19.50
N ARG A 143 28.49 -6.95 -20.12
CA ARG A 143 28.85 -7.86 -21.21
C ARG A 143 29.37 -7.12 -22.45
N ALA A 144 28.83 -5.96 -22.78
CA ALA A 144 29.29 -5.15 -23.90
C ALA A 144 30.71 -4.59 -23.64
N ALA A 145 30.97 -4.08 -22.43
CA ALA A 145 32.28 -3.60 -22.01
C ALA A 145 33.32 -4.74 -22.04
N GLN A 146 33.00 -5.91 -21.50
CA GLN A 146 33.90 -7.06 -21.53
C GLN A 146 34.27 -7.46 -22.98
N ARG A 147 33.29 -7.45 -23.90
CA ARG A 147 33.54 -7.73 -25.31
C ARG A 147 34.46 -6.71 -25.98
N GLN A 148 34.42 -5.45 -25.56
CA GLN A 148 35.33 -4.41 -26.08
C GLN A 148 36.77 -4.68 -25.61
N ILE A 149 36.95 -4.95 -24.32
CA ILE A 149 38.27 -5.32 -23.75
C ILE A 149 38.84 -6.56 -24.46
N ASP A 150 38.03 -7.60 -24.66
CA ASP A 150 38.48 -8.83 -25.34
C ASP A 150 38.82 -8.62 -26.83
N ARG A 151 38.24 -7.61 -27.48
CA ARG A 151 38.59 -7.23 -28.86
C ARG A 151 39.91 -6.49 -28.88
N GLU A 152 40.09 -5.49 -28.02
CA GLU A 152 41.33 -4.72 -27.90
C GLU A 152 42.52 -5.62 -27.56
N LEU A 153 42.35 -6.56 -26.62
CA LEU A 153 43.39 -7.55 -26.30
C LEU A 153 43.74 -8.44 -27.50
N ARG A 154 42.77 -8.83 -28.32
CA ARG A 154 43.00 -9.63 -29.53
C ARG A 154 43.74 -8.83 -30.58
N ASP A 155 43.37 -7.57 -30.80
CA ASP A 155 44.00 -6.71 -31.79
C ASP A 155 45.42 -6.33 -31.37
N ALA A 156 45.66 -6.08 -30.08
CA ALA A 156 47.00 -5.87 -29.53
C ALA A 156 47.90 -7.11 -29.72
N LYS A 157 47.39 -8.32 -29.44
CA LYS A 157 48.13 -9.57 -29.69
C LYS A 157 48.48 -9.76 -31.16
N LYS A 158 47.52 -9.52 -32.07
CA LYS A 158 47.77 -9.60 -33.53
C LYS A 158 48.82 -8.59 -33.99
N ALA A 159 48.78 -7.36 -33.47
CA ALA A 159 49.77 -6.33 -33.79
C ALA A 159 51.17 -6.72 -33.28
N GLN A 160 51.26 -7.33 -32.09
CA GLN A 160 52.53 -7.84 -31.56
C GLN A 160 53.06 -9.00 -32.41
N GLU A 161 52.23 -9.97 -32.78
CA GLU A 161 52.62 -11.07 -33.68
C GLU A 161 53.09 -10.56 -35.05
N GLN A 162 52.47 -9.50 -35.58
CA GLN A 162 52.89 -8.88 -36.84
C GLN A 162 54.26 -8.21 -36.70
N LYS A 163 54.49 -7.44 -35.63
CA LYS A 163 55.79 -6.84 -35.33
C LYS A 163 56.88 -7.91 -35.19
N GLU A 164 56.62 -8.99 -34.46
CA GLU A 164 57.57 -10.10 -34.33
C GLU A 164 57.87 -10.78 -35.67
N LYS A 165 56.86 -10.91 -36.55
CA LYS A 165 57.06 -11.45 -37.91
C LYS A 165 57.89 -10.51 -38.78
N GLU A 166 57.66 -9.21 -38.72
CA GLU A 166 58.44 -8.19 -39.43
C GLU A 166 59.88 -8.14 -38.93
N GLU A 167 60.10 -8.17 -37.62
CA GLU A 167 61.44 -8.26 -37.01
C GLU A 167 62.16 -9.54 -37.42
N ARG A 168 61.47 -10.70 -37.40
CA ARG A 168 62.04 -11.97 -37.90
C ARG A 168 62.36 -11.90 -39.40
N ALA A 169 61.53 -11.25 -40.20
CA ALA A 169 61.78 -11.06 -41.63
C ALA A 169 63.00 -10.15 -41.85
N ALA A 170 63.12 -9.06 -41.09
CA ALA A 170 64.26 -8.15 -41.12
C ALA A 170 65.56 -8.87 -40.68
N ALA A 171 65.52 -9.66 -39.59
CA ALA A 171 66.65 -10.48 -39.15
C ALA A 171 67.07 -11.53 -40.20
N ARG A 172 66.11 -12.12 -40.92
CA ARG A 172 66.39 -13.02 -42.06
C ARG A 172 67.01 -12.30 -43.26
N GLN A 173 66.64 -11.05 -43.52
CA GLN A 173 67.26 -10.24 -44.58
C GLN A 173 68.68 -9.81 -44.18
N GLN A 174 68.91 -9.43 -42.93
CA GLN A 174 70.25 -9.12 -42.41
C GLN A 174 71.18 -10.33 -42.44
N SER A 175 70.70 -11.52 -42.06
CA SER A 175 71.48 -12.77 -42.18
C SER A 175 71.73 -13.21 -43.63
N ARG A 176 70.85 -12.87 -44.59
CA ARG A 176 71.12 -13.04 -46.03
C ARG A 176 72.19 -12.10 -46.57
N LEU A 177 72.32 -10.89 -46.01
CA LEU A 177 73.36 -9.93 -46.38
C LEU A 177 74.70 -10.20 -45.66
N GLY A 178 74.69 -10.89 -44.52
CA GLY A 178 75.90 -11.31 -43.78
C GLY A 178 76.36 -12.75 -44.00
N GLY A 179 75.59 -13.58 -44.72
CA GLY A 179 75.80 -15.02 -44.84
C GLY A 179 76.33 -15.47 -46.19
N GLY A 180 77.56 -15.08 -46.53
CA GLY A 180 78.32 -15.70 -47.61
C GLY A 180 79.41 -16.60 -47.05
N GLN A 181 79.10 -17.86 -46.68
CA GLN A 181 79.97 -19.04 -46.93
C GLN A 181 79.47 -20.37 -46.30
N VAL A 182 79.48 -21.41 -47.14
CA VAL A 182 79.59 -22.89 -46.93
C VAL A 182 78.50 -23.64 -46.14
N ALA A 183 77.79 -24.59 -46.77
CA ALA A 183 78.24 -25.98 -46.97
C ALA A 183 77.10 -26.89 -47.49
N ARG A 184 77.48 -27.82 -48.37
CA ARG A 184 76.67 -28.86 -49.03
C ARG A 184 76.41 -30.07 -48.11
N GLY A 185 75.31 -30.78 -48.40
CA GLY A 185 75.09 -32.20 -48.08
C GLY A 185 73.94 -32.43 -47.10
N SER A 186 73.15 -33.51 -47.12
CA SER A 186 72.91 -34.63 -48.04
C SER A 186 71.74 -35.43 -47.45
N ALA A 187 70.91 -36.02 -48.33
CA ALA A 187 70.11 -37.24 -48.19
C ALA A 187 68.89 -37.38 -47.23
N ALA A 188 67.85 -38.00 -47.83
CA ALA A 188 66.85 -38.93 -47.27
C ALA A 188 65.83 -38.39 -46.24
N GLY A 189 64.55 -38.74 -46.19
CA GLY A 189 63.75 -39.80 -46.83
C GLY A 189 62.58 -40.13 -45.87
N GLY A 190 61.41 -40.52 -46.40
CA GLY A 190 60.27 -41.10 -45.65
C GLY A 190 59.42 -40.09 -44.86
N GLY A 191 58.09 -40.08 -44.90
CA GLY A 191 57.14 -41.18 -44.98
C GLY A 191 56.50 -41.38 -43.60
N GLY A 192 55.23 -41.01 -43.43
CA GLY A 192 54.53 -41.24 -42.15
C GLY A 192 53.21 -40.51 -42.00
N LYS A 193 52.13 -41.13 -42.51
CA LYS A 193 50.75 -40.86 -42.10
C LYS A 193 50.59 -41.19 -40.61
N ILE A 194 49.83 -40.40 -39.86
CA ILE A 194 49.03 -40.93 -38.74
C ILE A 194 47.68 -40.21 -38.75
N ALA A 195 46.63 -41.01 -38.94
CA ALA A 195 45.23 -40.63 -38.79
C ALA A 195 44.84 -40.62 -37.29
N GLY A 196 43.81 -39.87 -36.93
CA GLY A 196 43.28 -39.89 -35.56
C GLY A 196 42.10 -38.95 -35.38
N VAL A 197 40.94 -39.37 -35.88
CA VAL A 197 39.61 -38.88 -35.49
C VAL A 197 39.36 -39.29 -34.04
N GLU A 198 38.83 -38.41 -33.18
CA GLU A 198 37.79 -38.82 -32.23
C GLU A 198 36.94 -37.68 -31.64
N CYS A 199 35.63 -37.97 -31.61
CA CYS A 199 34.52 -37.21 -31.06
C CYS A 199 34.28 -37.52 -29.56
N ARG A 200 33.81 -36.52 -28.79
CA ARG A 200 32.65 -36.52 -27.83
C ARG A 200 32.79 -35.37 -26.84
N ARG A 201 31.82 -34.45 -26.67
CA ARG A 201 30.46 -34.52 -26.06
C ARG A 201 30.46 -34.58 -24.52
N ALA A 202 30.03 -33.49 -23.88
CA ALA A 202 29.20 -33.42 -22.66
C ALA A 202 28.87 -31.92 -22.44
N LEU A 203 27.65 -31.41 -22.58
CA LEU A 203 26.43 -31.53 -21.77
C LEU A 203 26.54 -31.05 -20.32
N SER A 204 25.65 -30.08 -20.04
CA SER A 204 24.87 -29.83 -18.81
C SER A 204 25.55 -29.31 -17.54
N GLY A 205 25.11 -28.10 -17.18
CA GLY A 205 25.05 -27.48 -15.86
C GLY A 205 24.20 -26.24 -15.96
#